data_AF-A0A653EDN6-F1
#
_entry.id   AF-A0A653EDN6-F1
#
_cell.length_a   1.000
_cell.length_b   1.000
_cell.length_c   1.000
_cell.angle_alpha   90.00
_cell.angle_beta   90.00
_cell.angle_gamma   90.00
#
_symmetry.space_group_name_H-M   'P 1'
#
loop_
_entity.id
_entity.type
_entity.pdbx_description
1 polymer ?
#
loop_
_entity_poly.entity_id
_entity_poly.type
_entity_poly.pdbx_seq_one_letter_code
_entity_poly.pdbx_strand_id
1 'polypeptide(L)'
;MLNRLWRLVNDRLNYLTPTIKPIGYTSTADGRRRRCYDAPQTPLDRLLAAQVLSPAQRAELIAYRDSLNPAEIGREIADLQNRLVLLAKQKTEQLYLASIRTALPDIRKGVRIKASRTAPRFRGHSYVRH
;
A
#
# COMPACT_ATOMS: atom_id res chain seq x y z
N MET A 1 0.66 -14.18 12.84
CA MET A 1 -0.15 -12.97 13.19
C MET A 1 -0.96 -12.45 12.01
N LEU A 2 -0.35 -12.30 10.83
CA LEU A 2 -1.07 -11.80 9.64
C LEU A 2 -2.28 -12.68 9.25
N ASN A 3 -2.17 -14.00 9.29
CA ASN A 3 -3.30 -14.92 9.03
C ASN A 3 -4.46 -14.73 10.03
N ARG A 4 -4.14 -14.48 11.31
CA ARG A 4 -5.16 -14.21 12.34
C ARG A 4 -5.84 -12.86 12.10
N LEU A 5 -5.07 -11.83 11.75
CA LEU A 5 -5.62 -10.52 11.38
C LEU A 5 -6.54 -10.64 10.16
N TRP A 6 -6.10 -11.37 9.13
CA TRP A 6 -6.89 -11.56 7.92
C TRP A 6 -8.24 -12.22 8.21
N ARG A 7 -8.27 -13.27 9.04
CA ARG A 7 -9.54 -13.92 9.44
C ARG A 7 -10.51 -12.94 10.09
N LEU A 8 -10.05 -12.16 11.07
CA LEU A 8 -10.89 -11.20 11.79
C LEU A 8 -11.39 -10.06 10.88
N VAL A 9 -10.53 -9.58 9.98
CA VAL A 9 -10.92 -8.58 8.98
C VAL A 9 -11.94 -9.16 8.02
N ASN A 10 -11.75 -10.40 7.58
CA ASN A 10 -12.70 -11.10 6.72
C ASN A 10 -14.06 -11.26 7.40
N ASP A 11 -14.09 -11.64 8.68
CA ASP A 11 -15.33 -11.75 9.47
C ASP A 11 -16.03 -10.38 9.54
N ARG A 12 -15.29 -9.33 9.92
CA ARG A 12 -15.82 -7.96 9.99
C ARG A 12 -16.40 -7.47 8.66
N LEU A 13 -15.68 -7.68 7.55
CA LEU A 13 -16.08 -7.15 6.25
C LEU A 13 -17.26 -7.89 5.63
N ASN A 14 -17.33 -9.22 5.79
CA ASN A 14 -18.36 -10.01 5.13
C ASN A 14 -19.67 -10.12 5.94
N TYR A 15 -19.58 -10.10 7.27
CA TYR A 15 -20.72 -10.39 8.14
C TYR A 15 -21.25 -9.17 8.89
N LEU A 16 -20.41 -8.15 9.14
CA LEU A 16 -20.73 -7.08 10.09
C LEU A 16 -20.71 -5.66 9.50
N THR A 17 -20.10 -5.48 8.32
CA THR A 17 -19.92 -4.15 7.73
C THR A 17 -20.84 -3.95 6.53
N PRO A 18 -21.85 -3.07 6.62
CA PRO A 18 -22.62 -2.69 5.45
C PRO A 18 -21.74 -2.00 4.41
N THR A 19 -21.96 -2.33 3.15
CA THR A 19 -21.31 -1.68 2.01
C THR A 19 -22.38 -1.21 1.04
N ILE A 20 -22.08 -0.19 0.24
CA ILE A 20 -22.91 0.25 -0.88
C ILE A 20 -22.29 -0.19 -2.20
N LYS A 21 -23.12 -0.56 -3.18
CA LYS A 21 -22.73 -0.98 -4.52
C LYS A 21 -23.42 -0.09 -5.55
N PRO A 22 -22.72 0.28 -6.63
CA PRO A 22 -23.34 1.03 -7.71
C PRO A 22 -24.36 0.15 -8.42
N ILE A 23 -25.60 0.63 -8.54
CA ILE A 23 -26.72 -0.07 -9.21
C ILE A 23 -27.09 0.54 -10.56
N GLY A 24 -26.52 1.70 -10.89
CA GLY A 24 -26.78 2.35 -12.16
C GLY A 24 -26.19 3.75 -12.23
N TYR A 25 -26.64 4.47 -13.26
CA TYR A 25 -26.28 5.86 -13.48
C TYR A 25 -27.54 6.70 -13.66
N THR A 26 -27.49 7.91 -13.15
CA THR A 26 -28.46 8.98 -13.43
C THR A 26 -27.74 10.18 -14.03
N SER A 27 -28.50 11.15 -14.52
CA SER A 27 -27.99 12.43 -15.03
C SER A 27 -28.45 13.56 -14.13
N THR A 28 -27.56 14.50 -13.83
CA THR A 28 -27.94 15.76 -13.18
C THR A 28 -28.65 16.69 -14.17
N ALA A 29 -29.30 17.75 -13.69
CA ALA A 29 -29.95 18.75 -14.54
C ALA A 29 -29.01 19.32 -15.61
N ASP A 30 -27.72 19.51 -15.27
CA ASP A 30 -26.68 19.98 -16.19
C ASP A 30 -26.09 18.87 -17.10
N GLY A 31 -26.72 17.69 -17.17
CA GLY A 31 -26.31 16.57 -18.03
C GLY A 31 -25.12 15.74 -17.54
N ARG A 32 -24.60 15.98 -16.33
CA ARG A 32 -23.46 15.20 -15.79
C ARG A 32 -23.92 13.84 -15.28
N ARG A 33 -23.18 12.79 -15.63
CA ARG A 33 -23.46 11.42 -15.20
C ARG A 33 -23.08 11.23 -13.72
N ARG A 34 -24.01 10.72 -12.91
CA ARG A 34 -23.84 10.44 -11.48
C ARG A 34 -24.14 8.96 -11.20
N ARG A 35 -23.35 8.32 -10.32
CA ARG A 35 -23.61 6.94 -9.89
C ARG A 35 -24.77 6.92 -8.90
N CYS A 36 -25.68 5.97 -9.10
CA CYS A 36 -26.70 5.59 -8.13
C CYS A 36 -26.21 4.37 -7.35
N TYR A 37 -26.45 4.36 -6.05
CA TYR A 37 -26.04 3.28 -5.15
C TYR A 37 -27.28 2.63 -4.52
N ASP A 38 -27.14 1.37 -4.13
CA ASP A 38 -28.13 0.69 -3.31
C ASP A 38 -28.15 1.21 -1.86
N ALA A 39 -29.14 0.75 -1.10
CA ALA A 39 -29.12 0.89 0.34
C ALA A 39 -27.96 0.07 0.93
N PRO A 40 -27.30 0.55 2.00
CA PRO A 40 -26.23 -0.20 2.65
C PRO A 40 -26.68 -1.59 3.11
N GLN A 41 -25.93 -2.62 2.71
CA GLN A 41 -26.19 -4.01 3.10
C GLN A 41 -24.86 -4.75 3.33
N THR A 42 -24.82 -5.69 4.26
CA THR A 42 -23.64 -6.55 4.43
C THR A 42 -23.49 -7.49 3.22
N PRO A 43 -22.27 -7.93 2.88
CA PRO A 43 -22.09 -8.96 1.86
C PRO A 43 -22.89 -10.24 2.15
N LEU A 44 -22.99 -10.67 3.41
CA LEU A 44 -23.85 -11.78 3.80
C LEU A 44 -25.32 -11.51 3.47
N ASP A 45 -25.87 -10.34 3.82
CA ASP A 45 -27.28 -10.04 3.52
C ASP A 45 -27.57 -10.06 2.02
N ARG A 46 -26.63 -9.58 1.18
CA ARG A 46 -26.74 -9.69 -0.27
C ARG A 46 -26.75 -11.15 -0.75
N LEU A 47 -25.87 -12.00 -0.19
CA LEU A 47 -25.83 -13.42 -0.51
C LEU A 47 -27.14 -14.13 -0.10
N LEU A 48 -27.68 -13.76 1.06
CA LEU A 48 -28.97 -14.28 1.55
C LEU A 48 -30.14 -13.85 0.65
N ALA A 49 -30.12 -12.61 0.14
CA ALA A 49 -31.12 -12.07 -0.76
C ALA A 49 -31.06 -12.69 -2.18
N ALA A 50 -29.89 -13.17 -2.61
CA ALA A 50 -29.72 -13.82 -3.91
C ALA A 50 -30.40 -15.21 -3.99
N GLN A 51 -30.77 -15.81 -2.85
CA GLN A 51 -31.46 -17.12 -2.77
C GLN A 51 -30.75 -18.28 -3.49
N VAL A 52 -29.42 -18.20 -3.62
CA VAL A 52 -28.58 -19.22 -4.25
C VAL A 52 -28.09 -20.30 -3.29
N LEU A 53 -28.35 -20.15 -1.99
CA LEU A 53 -27.89 -21.04 -0.94
C LEU A 53 -28.97 -22.07 -0.57
N SER A 54 -28.53 -23.28 -0.20
CA SER A 54 -29.43 -24.24 0.43
C SER A 54 -29.90 -23.75 1.81
N PRO A 55 -31.02 -24.26 2.34
CA PRO A 55 -31.49 -23.90 3.68
C PRO A 55 -30.44 -24.15 4.77
N ALA A 56 -29.68 -25.25 4.65
CA ALA A 56 -28.61 -25.59 5.60
C ALA A 56 -27.47 -24.57 5.56
N GLN A 57 -26.99 -24.19 4.37
CA GLN A 57 -25.93 -23.19 4.21
C GLN A 57 -26.36 -21.81 4.75
N ARG A 58 -27.61 -21.42 4.49
CA ARG A 58 -28.17 -20.18 5.04
C ARG A 58 -28.18 -20.21 6.58
N ALA A 59 -28.63 -21.32 7.18
CA ALA A 59 -28.69 -21.46 8.63
C ALA A 59 -27.28 -21.40 9.26
N GLU A 60 -26.31 -22.08 8.66
CA GLU A 60 -24.92 -22.09 9.10
C GLU A 60 -24.30 -20.69 9.09
N LEU A 61 -24.45 -19.94 7.98
CA LEU A 61 -23.88 -18.60 7.85
C LEU A 61 -24.52 -17.58 8.80
N ILE A 62 -25.84 -17.70 9.04
CA ILE A 62 -26.55 -16.86 9.99
C ILE A 62 -26.09 -17.17 11.41
N ALA A 63 -26.04 -18.45 11.79
CA ALA A 63 -25.55 -18.86 13.11
C ALA A 63 -24.10 -18.41 13.34
N TYR A 64 -23.25 -18.52 12.31
CA TYR A 64 -21.88 -18.01 12.37
C TYR A 64 -21.85 -16.50 12.59
N ARG A 65 -22.60 -15.71 11.80
CA ARG A 65 -22.72 -14.25 12.00
C ARG A 65 -23.13 -13.92 13.44
N ASP A 66 -24.16 -14.59 13.94
CA ASP A 66 -24.76 -14.29 15.24
C ASP A 66 -23.84 -14.69 16.41
N SER A 67 -22.86 -15.58 16.16
CA SER A 67 -21.79 -15.89 17.12
C SER A 67 -20.69 -14.83 17.22
N LEU A 68 -20.61 -13.90 16.26
CA LEU A 68 -19.54 -12.90 16.22
C LEU A 68 -19.81 -11.74 17.20
N ASN A 69 -18.78 -11.31 17.91
CA ASN A 69 -18.81 -10.13 18.76
C ASN A 69 -18.07 -8.95 18.08
N PRO A 70 -18.79 -7.93 17.55
CA PRO A 70 -18.15 -6.83 16.82
C PRO A 70 -17.12 -6.04 17.63
N ALA A 71 -17.37 -5.85 18.93
CA ALA A 71 -16.50 -5.09 19.82
C ALA A 71 -15.20 -5.86 20.12
N GLU A 72 -15.29 -7.17 20.30
CA GLU A 72 -14.13 -8.04 20.50
C GLU A 72 -13.27 -8.13 19.24
N ILE A 73 -13.90 -8.36 18.07
CA ILE A 73 -13.21 -8.36 16.77
C ILE A 73 -12.47 -7.04 16.53
N GLY A 74 -13.11 -5.91 16.83
CA GLY A 74 -12.49 -4.59 16.73
C GLY A 74 -11.23 -4.44 17.59
N ARG A 75 -11.28 -4.88 18.86
CA ARG A 75 -10.14 -4.86 19.78
C ARG A 75 -9.00 -5.76 19.30
N GLU A 76 -9.31 -7.00 18.91
CA GLU A 76 -8.29 -7.93 18.43
C GLU A 76 -7.59 -7.47 17.15
N ILE A 77 -8.32 -6.87 16.22
CA ILE A 77 -7.74 -6.28 15.00
C ILE A 77 -6.73 -5.18 15.37
N ALA A 78 -7.10 -4.26 16.25
CA ALA A 78 -6.23 -3.16 16.67
C ALA A 78 -4.96 -3.68 17.37
N ASP A 79 -5.10 -4.65 18.28
CA ASP A 79 -3.98 -5.26 18.99
C ASP A 79 -3.01 -5.96 18.03
N LEU A 80 -3.54 -6.73 17.08
CA LEU A 80 -2.72 -7.43 16.09
C LEU A 80 -2.00 -6.44 15.15
N GLN A 81 -2.68 -5.39 14.71
CA GLN A 81 -2.07 -4.33 13.90
C GLN A 81 -0.94 -3.63 14.66
N ASN A 82 -1.16 -3.23 15.91
CA ASN A 82 -0.15 -2.58 16.75
C ASN A 82 1.11 -3.45 16.92
N ARG A 83 0.93 -4.73 17.20
CA ARG A 83 2.05 -5.68 17.33
C ARG A 83 2.78 -5.90 16.00
N LEU A 84 2.06 -5.97 14.88
CA LEU A 84 2.67 -6.09 13.55
C LEU A 84 3.50 -4.85 13.19
N VAL A 85 3.00 -3.65 13.49
CA VAL A 85 3.73 -2.40 13.30
C VAL A 85 5.01 -2.38 14.13
N LEU A 86 4.93 -2.78 15.41
CA LEU A 86 6.10 -2.84 16.29
C LEU A 86 7.17 -3.80 15.76
N LEU A 87 6.77 -5.00 15.32
CA LEU A 87 7.69 -6.00 14.77
C LEU A 87 8.31 -5.56 13.44
N ALA A 88 7.57 -4.83 12.62
CA ALA A 88 8.07 -4.33 11.34
C ALA A 88 9.04 -3.15 11.48
N LYS A 89 8.93 -2.36 12.55
CA LYS A 89 9.64 -1.07 12.73
C LYS A 89 11.14 -1.16 12.47
N GLN A 90 11.85 -2.03 13.18
CA GLN A 90 13.31 -2.13 13.07
C GLN A 90 13.75 -2.56 11.66
N LYS A 91 13.03 -3.50 11.04
CA LYS A 91 13.34 -3.95 9.68
C LYS A 91 13.13 -2.82 8.66
N THR A 92 12.05 -2.06 8.79
CA THR A 92 11.77 -0.91 7.93
C THR A 92 12.82 0.19 8.11
N GLU A 93 13.22 0.49 9.35
CA GLU A 93 14.28 1.46 9.65
C GLU A 93 15.63 1.03 9.05
N GLN A 94 16.00 -0.25 9.18
CA GLN A 94 17.23 -0.79 8.59
C GLN A 94 17.23 -0.69 7.06
N LEU A 95 16.12 -1.06 6.41
CA LEU A 95 15.98 -0.94 4.95
C LEU A 95 16.06 0.52 4.49
N TYR A 96 15.42 1.44 5.22
CA TYR A 96 15.49 2.86 4.95
C TYR A 96 16.93 3.40 5.03
N LEU A 97 17.65 3.10 6.11
CA LEU A 97 19.05 3.50 6.28
C LEU A 97 19.99 2.89 5.23
N ALA A 98 19.73 1.64 4.82
CA ALA A 98 20.47 1.01 3.73
C ALA A 98 20.23 1.73 2.39
N SER A 99 18.99 2.16 2.12
CA SER A 99 18.64 2.86 0.89
C SER A 99 19.31 4.24 0.75
N ILE A 100 19.48 4.98 1.85
CA ILE A 100 20.13 6.29 1.86
C ILE A 100 21.60 6.20 1.41
N ARG A 101 22.34 5.16 1.82
CA ARG A 101 23.77 5.02 1.46
C ARG A 101 23.97 4.75 -0.03
N THR A 102 23.00 4.14 -0.69
CA THR A 102 23.04 3.82 -2.12
C THR A 102 22.52 4.98 -3.00
N ALA A 103 21.76 5.93 -2.43
CA ALA A 103 21.09 7.00 -3.16
C ALA A 103 21.92 8.29 -3.37
N LEU A 104 23.12 8.40 -2.80
CA LEU A 104 24.00 9.55 -3.07
C LEU A 104 24.53 9.44 -4.53
N PRO A 105 24.28 10.45 -5.40
CA PRO A 105 24.84 10.43 -6.73
C PRO A 105 26.36 10.43 -6.64
N ASP A 106 27.02 9.60 -7.45
CA ASP A 106 28.47 9.54 -7.52
C ASP A 106 29.02 10.90 -7.96
N ILE A 107 29.47 11.71 -6.99
CA ILE A 107 29.97 13.07 -7.19
C ILE A 107 31.17 13.07 -8.16
N ARG A 108 31.85 11.92 -8.31
CA ARG A 108 32.98 11.75 -9.25
C ARG A 108 32.55 11.71 -10.72
N LYS A 109 31.27 11.51 -11.04
CA LYS A 109 30.76 11.55 -12.42
C LYS A 109 30.57 12.98 -12.96
N GLY A 110 30.53 14.00 -12.10
CA GLY A 110 30.24 15.39 -12.50
C GLY A 110 31.45 16.33 -12.54
N VAL A 111 32.58 15.98 -11.94
CA VAL A 111 33.75 16.89 -11.84
C VAL A 111 34.69 16.67 -13.02
N ARG A 112 34.53 17.48 -14.08
CA ARG A 112 35.47 17.54 -15.20
C ARG A 112 36.66 18.42 -14.81
N ILE A 113 37.73 17.82 -14.30
CA ILE A 113 38.99 18.51 -14.03
C ILE A 113 39.56 18.94 -15.39
N LYS A 114 39.59 20.25 -15.69
CA LYS A 114 40.29 20.76 -16.88
C LYS A 114 41.78 20.44 -16.72
N ALA A 115 42.32 19.63 -17.62
CA ALA A 115 43.76 19.44 -17.72
C ALA A 115 44.43 20.80 -17.98
N SER A 116 45.28 21.23 -17.06
CA SER A 116 46.11 22.41 -17.23
C SER A 116 47.04 22.19 -18.43
N ARG A 117 46.91 23.03 -19.45
CA ARG A 117 47.71 23.01 -20.67
C ARG A 117 49.20 23.18 -20.32
N THR A 118 49.99 22.12 -20.51
CA THR A 118 51.45 22.13 -20.41
C THR A 118 52.03 23.20 -21.34
N ALA A 119 52.85 24.09 -20.78
CA ALA A 119 53.58 25.13 -21.50
C ALA A 119 54.62 24.52 -22.46
N PRO A 120 54.93 25.18 -23.60
CA PRO A 120 55.83 24.61 -24.60
C PRO A 120 57.29 24.60 -24.11
N ARG A 121 57.99 23.48 -24.40
CA ARG A 121 59.43 23.31 -24.21
C ARG A 121 60.20 24.27 -25.11
N PHE A 122 60.94 25.21 -24.52
CA PHE A 122 61.96 25.98 -25.22
C PHE A 122 63.12 25.04 -25.63
N ARG A 123 63.36 24.89 -26.94
CA ARG A 123 64.57 24.30 -27.51
C ARG A 123 65.66 25.38 -27.52
N GLY A 124 66.61 25.31 -26.60
CA GLY A 124 67.83 26.11 -26.66
C GLY A 124 68.66 25.69 -27.87
N HIS A 125 68.88 26.61 -28.81
CA HIS A 125 69.94 26.52 -29.81
C HIS A 125 71.18 27.20 -29.25
N SER A 126 72.23 26.40 -29.07
CA SER A 126 73.57 26.83 -28.71
C SER A 126 74.19 27.67 -29.83
N TYR A 127 74.80 28.81 -29.48
CA TYR A 127 75.87 29.39 -30.29
C TYR A 127 77.02 29.82 -29.37
N VAL A 128 78.18 29.22 -29.62
CA VAL A 128 79.48 29.52 -29.04
C VAL A 128 80.09 30.68 -29.82
N ARG A 129 80.73 31.65 -29.16
CA ARG A 129 81.98 32.28 -29.63
C ARG A 129 82.75 32.91 -28.45
N HIS A 130 83.98 32.42 -28.34
CA HIS A 130 85.28 33.05 -28.00
C HIS A 130 85.30 34.31 -27.14
#